data_AF-A0A956JU70-F1
#
_entry.id   AF-A0A956JU70-F1
#
_cell.length_a   1.000
_cell.length_b   1.000
_cell.length_c   1.000
_cell.angle_alpha   90.00
_cell.angle_beta   90.00
_cell.angle_gamma   90.00
#
_symmetry.space_group_name_H-M   'P 1'
#
loop_
_entity.id
_entity.type
_entity.pdbx_description
1 polymer ?
#
loop_
_entity_poly.entity_id
_entity_poly.type
_entity_poly.pdbx_seq_one_letter_code
_entity_poly.pdbx_strand_id
1 'polypeptide(L)'
;MAYRDEHEALQAQCDNLRRQLEDKDRDVAEQARLRAELAHKLEALEKARTQELARSEMGKQLSSMSLARGVLLGLLACAIALSIYVFVRSAPRRPTPARPAVAAVAGSPAELWFRALRPHCNAVEIRNAIRRRPPPAGTDGQAHLATCYALAGKLDHARAAIDALPARARPQAAGTLFRLIHPVADSGDEVAAGPAMELVIAYQPSNFMAVYHAGMSAHKNGRVERARTLLRRFLTMYNNSNDGWRSRAQRALAEIAARSK
;
A
#
# COMPACT_ATOMS: atom_id res chain seq x y z
N MET A 1 9.44 -55.09 44.04
CA MET A 1 8.80 -55.06 42.71
C MET A 1 8.47 -53.62 42.32
N ALA A 2 7.75 -52.85 43.14
CA ALA A 2 7.40 -51.44 42.87
C ALA A 2 8.55 -50.53 42.36
N TYR A 3 9.76 -50.62 42.92
CA TYR A 3 10.90 -49.80 42.49
C TYR A 3 11.40 -50.10 41.05
N ARG A 4 11.22 -51.34 40.58
CA ARG A 4 11.61 -51.73 39.21
C ARG A 4 10.63 -51.13 38.20
N ASP A 5 9.33 -51.16 38.51
CA ASP A 5 8.28 -50.65 37.65
C ASP A 5 8.38 -49.12 37.49
N GLU A 6 8.70 -48.40 38.57
CA GLU A 6 8.96 -46.95 38.53
C GLU A 6 10.20 -46.59 37.70
N HIS A 7 11.27 -47.39 37.82
CA HIS A 7 12.49 -47.18 37.02
C HIS A 7 12.26 -47.41 35.52
N GLU A 8 11.52 -48.47 35.16
CA GLU A 8 11.16 -48.75 33.77
C GLU A 8 10.27 -47.65 33.18
N ALA A 9 9.31 -47.13 33.95
CA ALA A 9 8.46 -46.01 33.53
C ALA A 9 9.27 -44.73 33.29
N LEU A 10 10.20 -44.41 34.19
CA LEU A 10 11.07 -43.23 34.04
C LEU A 10 11.99 -43.37 32.82
N GLN A 11 12.55 -44.55 32.60
CA GLN A 11 13.42 -44.82 31.45
C GLN A 11 12.65 -44.68 30.13
N ALA A 12 11.42 -45.21 30.05
CA ALA A 12 10.55 -45.03 28.90
C ALA A 12 10.21 -43.54 28.64
N GLN A 13 10.01 -42.75 29.70
CA GLN A 13 9.78 -41.31 29.58
C GLN A 13 11.01 -40.56 29.05
N CYS A 14 12.21 -40.90 29.52
CA CYS A 14 13.46 -40.34 29.00
C CYS A 14 13.67 -40.67 27.52
N ASP A 15 13.40 -41.91 27.11
CA ASP A 15 13.53 -42.32 25.72
C ASP A 15 12.53 -41.59 24.80
N ASN A 16 11.30 -41.37 25.27
CA ASN A 16 10.31 -40.58 24.53
C ASN A 16 10.75 -39.12 24.36
N LEU A 17 11.21 -38.48 25.44
CA LEU A 17 11.72 -37.10 25.38
C LEU A 17 12.92 -36.97 24.43
N ARG A 18 13.83 -37.96 24.43
CA ARG A 18 14.96 -37.99 23.51
C ARG A 18 14.53 -38.04 22.05
N ARG A 19 13.56 -38.90 21.71
CA ARG A 19 13.01 -38.94 20.34
C ARG A 19 12.35 -37.62 19.94
N GLN A 20 11.61 -36.99 20.85
CA GLN A 20 10.98 -35.69 20.59
C GLN A 20 12.03 -34.58 20.34
N LEU A 21 13.16 -34.62 21.04
CA LEU A 21 14.28 -33.70 20.80
C LEU A 21 14.92 -33.95 19.43
N GLU A 22 15.19 -35.20 19.09
CA GLU A 22 15.77 -35.59 17.79
C GLU A 22 14.86 -35.22 16.61
N ASP A 23 13.54 -35.32 16.77
CA ASP A 23 12.57 -34.89 15.75
C ASP A 23 12.55 -33.36 15.62
N LYS A 24 12.57 -32.62 16.74
CA LYS A 24 12.67 -31.15 16.71
C LYS A 24 13.96 -30.66 16.05
N ASP A 25 15.08 -31.31 16.31
CA ASP A 25 16.36 -30.96 15.69
C ASP A 25 16.33 -31.18 14.17
N ARG A 26 15.63 -32.24 13.70
CA ARG A 26 15.39 -32.45 12.27
C ARG A 26 14.52 -31.35 11.66
N ASP A 27 13.46 -30.93 12.34
CA ASP A 27 12.60 -29.83 11.88
C ASP A 27 13.37 -28.50 11.79
N VAL A 28 14.22 -28.20 12.77
CA VAL A 28 15.07 -26.99 12.74
C VAL A 28 16.06 -27.04 11.57
N ALA A 29 16.67 -28.20 11.32
CA ALA A 29 17.58 -28.38 10.20
C ALA A 29 16.87 -28.23 8.84
N GLU A 30 15.65 -28.75 8.70
CA GLU A 30 14.83 -28.58 7.50
C GLU A 30 14.46 -27.11 7.28
N GLN A 31 14.01 -26.41 8.33
CA GLN A 31 13.72 -24.98 8.25
C GLN A 31 14.94 -24.15 7.85
N ALA A 32 16.13 -24.50 8.34
CA ALA A 32 17.38 -23.84 7.95
C ALA A 32 17.69 -24.05 6.46
N ARG A 33 17.49 -25.26 5.93
CA ARG A 33 17.67 -25.57 4.50
C ARG A 33 16.69 -24.77 3.63
N LEU A 34 15.41 -24.75 4.00
CA LEU A 34 14.39 -23.99 3.26
C LEU A 34 14.69 -22.48 3.24
N ARG A 35 15.17 -21.92 4.35
CA ARG A 35 15.59 -20.51 4.41
C ARG A 35 16.79 -20.23 3.49
N ALA A 36 17.77 -21.12 3.44
CA ALA A 36 18.91 -20.98 2.53
C ALA A 36 18.48 -21.06 1.07
N GLU A 37 17.59 -21.98 0.72
CA GLU A 37 17.03 -22.09 -0.64
C GLU A 37 16.25 -20.83 -1.04
N LEU A 38 15.42 -20.29 -0.13
CA LEU A 38 14.66 -19.06 -0.38
C LEU A 38 15.57 -17.84 -0.56
N ALA A 39 16.64 -17.73 0.24
CA ALA A 39 17.63 -16.67 0.10
C ALA A 39 18.31 -16.70 -1.27
N HIS A 40 18.71 -17.89 -1.73
CA HIS A 40 19.31 -18.06 -3.06
C HIS A 40 18.32 -17.69 -4.19
N LYS A 41 17.05 -18.08 -4.06
CA LYS A 41 16.00 -17.69 -5.04
C LYS A 41 15.76 -16.18 -5.07
N LEU A 42 15.76 -15.51 -3.91
CA LEU A 42 15.63 -14.05 -3.83
C LEU A 42 16.79 -13.33 -4.51
N GLU A 43 18.04 -13.77 -4.28
CA GLU A 43 19.21 -13.19 -4.94
C GLU A 43 19.15 -13.38 -6.46
N ALA A 44 18.72 -14.56 -6.94
CA ALA A 44 18.54 -14.81 -8.37
C ALA A 44 17.48 -13.90 -9.00
N LEU A 45 16.35 -13.68 -8.32
CA LEU A 45 15.30 -12.77 -8.77
C LEU A 45 15.77 -11.30 -8.81
N GLU A 46 16.55 -10.87 -7.83
CA GLU A 46 17.11 -9.52 -7.79
C GLU A 46 18.11 -9.29 -8.95
N LYS A 47 18.95 -10.28 -9.25
CA LYS A 47 19.84 -10.27 -10.43
C LYS A 47 19.05 -10.23 -11.74
N ALA A 48 17.96 -10.99 -11.86
CA ALA A 48 17.12 -10.96 -13.05
C ALA A 48 16.46 -9.59 -13.24
N ARG A 49 15.94 -8.99 -12.16
CA ARG A 49 15.31 -7.66 -12.19
C ARG A 49 16.28 -6.56 -12.59
N THR A 50 17.51 -6.59 -12.05
CA THR A 50 18.55 -5.61 -12.41
C THR A 50 18.97 -5.73 -13.88
N GLN A 51 19.09 -6.95 -14.41
CA GLN A 51 19.34 -7.18 -15.84
C GLN A 51 18.21 -6.64 -16.73
N GLU A 52 16.94 -6.82 -16.32
CA GLU A 52 15.79 -6.30 -17.07
C GLU A 52 15.75 -4.77 -17.08
N LEU A 53 16.04 -4.13 -15.94
CA LEU A 53 16.17 -2.68 -15.84
C LEU A 53 17.28 -2.14 -16.76
N ALA A 54 18.46 -2.77 -16.75
CA ALA A 54 19.57 -2.39 -17.63
C ALA A 54 19.20 -2.53 -19.12
N ARG A 55 18.49 -3.59 -19.51
CA ARG A 55 17.97 -3.75 -20.88
C ARG A 55 16.97 -2.66 -21.25
N SER A 56 16.08 -2.28 -20.33
CA SER A 56 15.10 -1.21 -20.54
C SER A 56 15.77 0.15 -20.73
N GLU A 57 16.77 0.47 -19.91
CA GLU A 57 17.54 1.71 -20.04
C GLU A 57 18.30 1.79 -21.37
N MET A 58 18.93 0.70 -21.78
CA MET A 58 19.62 0.63 -23.08
C MET A 58 18.64 0.80 -24.25
N GLY A 59 17.43 0.23 -24.15
CA GLY A 59 16.36 0.45 -25.12
C GLY A 59 15.95 1.93 -25.22
N LYS A 60 15.80 2.62 -24.07
CA LYS A 60 15.48 4.06 -24.04
C LYS A 60 16.60 4.92 -24.65
N GLN A 61 17.87 4.59 -24.40
CA GLN A 61 19.00 5.29 -25.02
C GLN A 61 19.03 5.11 -26.54
N LEU A 62 18.77 3.90 -27.05
CA LEU A 62 18.69 3.66 -28.50
C LEU A 62 17.53 4.45 -29.14
N SER A 63 16.36 4.51 -28.49
CA SER A 63 15.23 5.31 -28.97
C SER A 63 15.50 6.82 -28.93
N SER A 64 16.17 7.33 -27.88
CA SER A 64 16.50 8.75 -27.78
C SER A 64 17.52 9.18 -28.82
N MET A 65 18.50 8.33 -29.16
CA MET A 65 19.44 8.59 -30.26
C MET A 65 18.75 8.62 -31.64
N SER A 66 17.71 7.81 -31.85
CA SER A 66 16.90 7.84 -33.08
C SER A 66 16.08 9.13 -33.19
N LEU A 67 15.42 9.54 -32.10
CA LEU A 67 14.67 10.80 -32.03
C LEU A 67 15.58 12.03 -32.20
N ALA A 68 16.76 12.04 -31.58
CA ALA A 68 17.72 13.14 -31.72
C ALA A 68 18.18 13.31 -33.17
N ARG A 69 18.43 12.22 -33.91
CA ARG A 69 18.73 12.25 -35.34
C ARG A 69 17.56 12.80 -36.17
N GLY A 70 16.32 12.38 -35.87
CA GLY A 70 15.12 12.90 -36.53
C GLY A 70 14.88 14.39 -36.29
N VAL A 71 15.07 14.85 -35.05
CA VAL A 71 14.94 16.28 -34.68
C VAL A 71 16.03 17.12 -35.33
N LEU A 72 17.28 16.64 -35.37
CA LEU A 72 18.38 17.38 -36.02
C LEU A 72 18.13 17.57 -37.52
N LEU A 73 17.64 16.54 -38.21
CA LEU A 73 17.24 16.62 -39.62
C LEU A 73 16.05 17.56 -39.84
N GLY A 74 15.05 17.51 -38.95
CA GLY A 74 13.89 18.42 -38.99
C GLY A 74 14.26 19.88 -38.75
N LEU A 75 15.14 20.17 -37.78
CA LEU A 75 15.64 21.51 -37.51
C LEU A 75 16.43 22.08 -38.70
N LEU A 76 17.21 21.24 -39.39
CA LEU A 76 17.92 21.65 -40.61
C LEU A 76 16.95 22.06 -41.71
N ALA A 77 15.89 21.27 -41.95
CA ALA A 77 14.85 21.59 -42.92
C ALA A 77 14.06 22.85 -42.55
N CYS A 78 13.73 23.02 -41.25
CA CYS A 78 13.10 24.24 -40.75
C CYS A 78 14.01 25.46 -40.89
N ALA A 79 15.31 25.36 -40.65
CA ALA A 79 16.24 26.48 -40.83
C ALA A 79 16.33 26.93 -42.29
N ILE A 80 16.30 25.98 -43.24
CA ILE A 80 16.24 26.27 -44.68
C ILE A 80 14.92 26.97 -45.02
N ALA A 81 13.78 26.45 -44.57
CA ALA A 81 12.47 27.05 -44.80
C ALA A 81 12.31 28.42 -44.13
N LEU A 82 12.85 28.60 -42.92
CA LEU A 82 12.83 29.86 -42.18
C LEU A 82 13.74 30.91 -42.82
N SER A 83 14.88 30.51 -43.40
CA SER A 83 15.74 31.42 -44.17
C SER A 83 15.01 31.95 -45.41
N ILE A 84 14.24 31.09 -46.10
CA ILE A 84 13.37 31.50 -47.22
C ILE A 84 12.25 32.43 -46.73
N TYR A 85 11.65 32.14 -45.58
CA TYR A 85 10.53 32.92 -45.03
C TYR A 85 10.93 34.30 -44.48
N VAL A 86 12.06 34.41 -43.78
CA VAL A 86 12.56 35.69 -43.23
C VAL A 86 12.91 36.68 -44.34
N PHE A 87 13.41 36.18 -45.48
CA PHE A 87 13.63 37.00 -46.68
C PHE A 87 12.32 37.62 -47.21
N VAL A 88 11.17 36.98 -46.96
CA VAL A 88 9.84 37.43 -47.44
C VAL A 88 9.13 38.36 -46.45
N ARG A 89 9.49 38.37 -45.15
CA ARG A 89 8.63 38.97 -44.12
C ARG A 89 9.26 40.05 -43.24
N SER A 90 10.28 40.76 -43.72
CA SER A 90 10.79 42.00 -43.11
C SER A 90 9.70 43.09 -43.01
N ALA A 91 8.84 43.00 -42.00
CA ALA A 91 7.92 44.03 -41.51
C ALA A 91 7.75 43.90 -39.98
N PRO A 92 7.53 44.99 -39.23
CA PRO A 92 8.03 45.10 -37.86
C PRO A 92 7.05 44.73 -36.73
N ARG A 93 7.69 44.24 -35.65
CA ARG A 93 7.39 44.25 -34.20
C ARG A 93 6.08 43.64 -33.66
N ARG A 94 6.25 42.74 -32.67
CA ARG A 94 5.24 42.38 -31.66
C ARG A 94 5.74 42.65 -30.23
N PRO A 95 4.81 42.84 -29.28
CA PRO A 95 5.06 43.40 -27.95
C PRO A 95 5.39 42.35 -26.88
N THR A 96 5.92 42.86 -25.77
CA THR A 96 6.43 42.22 -24.55
C THR A 96 5.39 41.33 -23.85
N PRO A 97 5.76 40.14 -23.31
CA PRO A 97 4.82 39.25 -22.61
C PRO A 97 4.56 39.68 -21.16
N ALA A 98 3.30 39.54 -20.74
CA ALA A 98 2.86 39.80 -19.37
C ALA A 98 3.21 38.64 -18.40
N ARG A 99 3.48 39.01 -17.15
CA ARG A 99 3.90 38.14 -16.04
C ARG A 99 2.72 37.27 -15.52
N PRO A 100 2.90 35.97 -15.26
CA PRO A 100 1.81 35.08 -14.86
C PRO A 100 1.34 35.31 -13.41
N ALA A 101 0.03 35.29 -13.21
CA ALA A 101 -0.62 35.34 -11.90
C ALA A 101 -0.39 34.03 -11.12
N VAL A 102 -0.05 34.14 -9.84
CA VAL A 102 0.12 33.00 -8.93
C VAL A 102 -1.26 32.41 -8.60
N ALA A 103 -1.51 31.17 -9.00
CA ALA A 103 -2.76 30.47 -8.71
C ALA A 103 -2.94 30.27 -7.19
N ALA A 104 -4.13 30.58 -6.67
CA ALA A 104 -4.50 30.31 -5.29
C ALA A 104 -4.38 28.80 -4.99
N VAL A 105 -3.74 28.46 -3.88
CA VAL A 105 -3.58 27.06 -3.44
C VAL A 105 -4.96 26.52 -3.03
N ALA A 106 -5.54 25.64 -3.85
CA ALA A 106 -6.82 25.00 -3.56
C ALA A 106 -6.74 24.07 -2.33
N GLY A 107 -7.83 24.03 -1.55
CA GLY A 107 -8.06 23.08 -0.45
C GLY A 107 -8.74 23.70 0.77
N SER A 108 -9.44 22.88 1.57
CA SER A 108 -10.00 23.31 2.85
C SER A 108 -8.90 23.55 3.90
N PRO A 109 -9.13 24.35 4.97
CA PRO A 109 -8.15 24.53 6.04
C PRO A 109 -7.62 23.21 6.64
N ALA A 110 -8.49 22.19 6.75
CA ALA A 110 -8.11 20.87 7.25
C ALA A 110 -7.20 20.11 6.26
N GLU A 111 -7.47 20.20 4.96
CA GLU A 111 -6.62 19.60 3.92
C GLU A 111 -5.25 20.27 3.87
N LEU A 112 -5.21 21.61 3.96
CA LEU A 112 -3.97 22.38 4.02
C LEU A 112 -3.14 22.01 5.27
N TRP A 113 -3.81 21.87 6.42
CA TRP A 113 -3.19 21.40 7.66
C TRP A 113 -2.62 19.99 7.50
N PHE A 114 -3.42 19.05 6.99
CA PHE A 114 -3.01 17.66 6.83
C PHE A 114 -1.85 17.52 5.86
N ARG A 115 -1.90 18.22 4.72
CA ARG A 115 -0.82 18.19 3.72
C ARG A 115 0.50 18.65 4.32
N ALA A 116 0.48 19.68 5.17
CA ALA A 116 1.67 20.16 5.85
C ALA A 116 2.13 19.21 6.98
N LEU A 117 1.20 18.53 7.66
CA LEU A 117 1.51 17.59 8.74
C LEU A 117 1.90 16.20 8.24
N ARG A 118 1.55 15.84 6.99
CA ARG A 118 1.68 14.48 6.44
C ARG A 118 3.05 13.83 6.65
N PRO A 119 4.20 14.51 6.44
CA PRO A 119 5.51 13.93 6.68
C PRO A 119 5.71 13.42 8.12
N HIS A 120 4.98 13.99 9.08
CA HIS A 120 5.03 13.65 10.50
C HIS A 120 3.93 12.66 10.95
N CYS A 121 3.10 12.17 10.03
CA CYS A 121 2.11 11.12 10.31
C CYS A 121 2.78 9.73 10.39
N ASN A 122 3.75 9.60 11.30
CA ASN A 122 4.47 8.36 11.58
C ASN A 122 4.43 8.04 13.09
N ALA A 123 4.81 6.82 13.46
CA ALA A 123 4.68 6.31 14.82
C ALA A 123 5.43 7.11 15.90
N VAL A 124 6.46 7.88 15.50
CA VAL A 124 7.37 8.60 16.39
C VAL A 124 6.91 10.05 16.58
N GLU A 125 6.65 10.76 15.48
CA GLU A 125 6.53 12.22 15.50
C GLU A 125 5.10 12.71 15.77
N ILE A 126 4.09 11.89 15.46
CA ILE A 126 2.69 12.32 15.38
C ILE A 126 2.20 13.10 16.61
N ARG A 127 2.53 12.63 17.82
CA ARG A 127 2.11 13.28 19.08
C ARG A 127 2.70 14.68 19.22
N ASN A 128 3.98 14.83 18.92
CA ASN A 128 4.66 16.13 19.02
C ASN A 128 4.19 17.08 17.91
N ALA A 129 3.97 16.55 16.71
CA ALA A 129 3.52 17.33 15.56
C ALA A 129 2.12 17.90 15.77
N ILE A 130 1.15 17.08 16.22
CA ILE A 130 -0.22 17.55 16.53
C ILE A 130 -0.21 18.57 17.67
N ARG A 131 0.61 18.38 18.72
CA ARG A 131 0.69 19.35 19.83
C ARG A 131 1.19 20.72 19.36
N ARG A 132 2.17 20.76 18.45
CA ARG A 132 2.70 22.02 17.90
C ARG A 132 1.75 22.67 16.91
N ARG A 133 0.99 21.87 16.17
CA ARG A 133 0.06 22.34 15.14
C ARG A 133 -1.25 21.55 15.23
N PRO A 134 -2.18 21.94 16.13
CA PRO A 134 -3.43 21.23 16.29
C PRO A 134 -4.27 21.28 15.01
N PRO A 135 -5.12 20.26 14.75
CA PRO A 135 -6.04 20.29 13.62
C PRO A 135 -7.02 21.46 13.76
N PRO A 136 -7.48 22.05 12.65
CA PRO A 136 -8.62 22.97 12.67
C PRO A 136 -9.83 22.31 13.36
N ALA A 137 -10.66 23.12 14.02
CA ALA A 137 -11.87 22.61 14.64
C ALA A 137 -12.87 22.06 13.59
N GLY A 138 -13.78 21.18 14.04
CA GLY A 138 -14.87 20.63 13.23
C GLY A 138 -14.56 19.26 12.61
N THR A 139 -15.54 18.75 11.87
CA THR A 139 -15.54 17.40 11.29
C THR A 139 -14.34 17.14 10.40
N ASP A 140 -14.01 18.06 9.49
CA ASP A 140 -12.92 17.87 8.54
C ASP A 140 -11.56 17.81 9.22
N GLY A 141 -11.31 18.66 10.21
CA GLY A 141 -10.07 18.63 10.98
C GLY A 141 -9.90 17.34 11.77
N GLN A 142 -10.97 16.85 12.41
CA GLN A 142 -10.95 15.57 13.11
C GLN A 142 -10.80 14.37 12.17
N ALA A 143 -11.41 14.43 10.98
CA ALA A 143 -11.25 13.38 9.97
C ALA A 143 -9.80 13.27 9.47
N HIS A 144 -9.14 14.41 9.24
CA HIS A 144 -7.72 14.44 8.88
C HIS A 144 -6.80 14.04 10.05
N LEU A 145 -7.16 14.41 11.29
CA LEU A 145 -6.48 13.93 12.49
C LEU A 145 -6.52 12.41 12.60
N ALA A 146 -7.72 11.83 12.45
CA ALA A 146 -7.91 10.39 12.46
C ALA A 146 -7.06 9.70 11.38
N THR A 147 -7.03 10.28 10.18
CA THR A 147 -6.20 9.79 9.06
C THR A 147 -4.72 9.81 9.42
N CYS A 148 -4.22 10.90 10.00
CA CYS A 148 -2.81 11.02 10.37
C CYS A 148 -2.42 10.01 11.47
N TYR A 149 -3.30 9.76 12.45
CA TYR A 149 -3.09 8.68 13.41
C TYR A 149 -3.12 7.29 12.77
N ALA A 150 -4.00 7.05 11.81
CA ALA A 150 -4.07 5.76 11.10
C ALA A 150 -2.80 5.49 10.28
N LEU A 151 -2.29 6.50 9.56
CA LEU A 151 -1.00 6.42 8.85
C LEU A 151 0.17 6.15 9.81
N ALA A 152 0.11 6.69 11.03
CA ALA A 152 1.09 6.43 12.08
C ALA A 152 0.94 5.06 12.77
N GLY A 153 -0.01 4.21 12.33
CA GLY A 153 -0.32 2.92 12.95
C GLY A 153 -0.99 3.03 14.33
N LYS A 154 -1.52 4.20 14.71
CA LYS A 154 -2.17 4.47 16.00
C LYS A 154 -3.69 4.39 15.87
N LEU A 155 -4.21 3.21 15.54
CA LEU A 155 -5.64 3.03 15.21
C LEU A 155 -6.60 3.39 16.35
N ASP A 156 -6.22 3.16 17.60
CA ASP A 156 -7.06 3.54 18.75
C ASP A 156 -7.22 5.06 18.84
N HIS A 157 -6.16 5.81 18.52
CA HIS A 157 -6.21 7.27 18.48
C HIS A 157 -7.01 7.75 17.26
N ALA A 158 -6.88 7.07 16.13
CA ALA A 158 -7.71 7.34 14.95
C ALA A 158 -9.20 7.11 15.24
N ARG A 159 -9.53 6.01 15.91
CA ARG A 159 -10.88 5.69 16.38
C ARG A 159 -11.40 6.75 17.35
N ALA A 160 -10.62 7.11 18.36
CA ALA A 160 -11.00 8.14 19.33
C ALA A 160 -11.27 9.50 18.67
N ALA A 161 -10.49 9.89 17.67
CA ALA A 161 -10.72 11.12 16.90
C ALA A 161 -12.05 11.09 16.13
N ILE A 162 -12.42 9.94 15.55
CA ILE A 162 -13.73 9.77 14.91
C ILE A 162 -14.86 9.75 15.95
N ASP A 163 -14.68 9.04 17.07
CA ASP A 163 -15.71 8.92 18.11
C ASP A 163 -16.01 10.22 18.85
N ALA A 164 -15.06 11.15 18.89
CA ALA A 164 -15.25 12.50 19.40
C ALA A 164 -16.24 13.34 18.57
N LEU A 165 -16.56 12.92 17.34
CA LEU A 165 -17.56 13.57 16.51
C LEU A 165 -18.98 13.11 16.87
N PRO A 166 -20.00 13.97 16.62
CA PRO A 166 -21.39 13.56 16.66
C PRO A 166 -21.63 12.34 15.77
N ALA A 167 -22.48 11.41 16.20
CA ALA A 167 -22.71 10.13 15.49
C ALA A 167 -22.97 10.30 13.98
N ARG A 168 -23.75 11.32 13.60
CA ARG A 168 -24.05 11.65 12.19
C ARG A 168 -22.84 12.03 11.33
N ALA A 169 -21.77 12.53 11.94
CA ALA A 169 -20.56 12.98 11.25
C ALA A 169 -19.48 11.90 11.17
N ARG A 170 -19.58 10.83 11.96
CA ARG A 170 -18.57 9.74 11.99
C ARG A 170 -18.42 9.03 10.64
N PRO A 171 -19.49 8.70 9.90
CA PRO A 171 -19.36 8.12 8.57
C PRO A 171 -18.63 9.05 7.59
N GLN A 172 -18.87 10.36 7.66
CA GLN A 172 -18.15 11.34 6.83
C GLN A 172 -16.65 11.32 7.14
N ALA A 173 -16.27 11.34 8.42
CA ALA A 173 -14.87 11.31 8.83
C ALA A 173 -14.16 10.02 8.41
N ALA A 174 -14.83 8.86 8.56
CA ALA A 174 -14.33 7.59 8.06
C ALA A 174 -14.19 7.58 6.52
N GLY A 175 -15.06 8.28 5.79
CA GLY A 175 -14.97 8.44 4.35
C GLY A 175 -13.73 9.25 3.90
N THR A 176 -13.35 10.28 4.65
CA THR A 176 -12.09 11.01 4.42
C THR A 176 -10.88 10.11 4.67
N LEU A 177 -10.89 9.36 5.78
CA LEU A 177 -9.84 8.38 6.08
C LEU A 177 -9.69 7.33 4.97
N PHE A 178 -10.81 6.78 4.49
CA PHE A 178 -10.83 5.88 3.33
C PHE A 178 -10.20 6.52 2.09
N ARG A 179 -10.63 7.73 1.71
CA ARG A 179 -10.14 8.44 0.51
C ARG A 179 -8.63 8.64 0.51
N LEU A 180 -8.04 8.85 1.69
CA LEU A 180 -6.62 9.12 1.85
C LEU A 180 -5.77 7.84 1.98
N ILE A 181 -6.34 6.73 2.46
CA ILE A 181 -5.60 5.49 2.72
C ILE A 181 -5.79 4.44 1.62
N HIS A 182 -6.93 4.37 0.94
CA HIS A 182 -7.14 3.36 -0.11
C HIS A 182 -6.09 3.38 -1.25
N PRO A 183 -5.47 4.52 -1.63
CA PRO A 183 -4.40 4.48 -2.64
C PRO A 183 -3.16 3.68 -2.20
N VAL A 184 -2.93 3.55 -0.89
CA VAL A 184 -1.86 2.69 -0.34
C VAL A 184 -2.17 1.23 -0.64
N ALA A 185 -3.42 0.81 -0.44
CA ALA A 185 -3.88 -0.53 -0.77
C ALA A 185 -3.82 -0.78 -2.29
N ASP A 186 -4.27 0.19 -3.09
CA ASP A 186 -4.22 0.12 -4.56
C ASP A 186 -2.79 0.04 -5.11
N SER A 187 -1.82 0.65 -4.43
CA SER A 187 -0.38 0.48 -4.76
C SER A 187 0.18 -0.90 -4.40
N GLY A 188 -0.65 -1.79 -3.84
CA GLY A 188 -0.32 -3.18 -3.52
C GLY A 188 -0.06 -3.43 -2.03
N ASP A 189 0.04 -2.38 -1.21
CA ASP A 189 0.31 -2.47 0.23
C ASP A 189 -0.98 -2.61 1.06
N GLU A 190 -1.71 -3.68 0.75
CA GLU A 190 -2.89 -4.12 1.49
C GLU A 190 -2.56 -4.40 2.97
N VAL A 191 -1.34 -4.85 3.27
CA VAL A 191 -0.94 -5.20 4.64
C VAL A 191 -0.92 -3.94 5.51
N ALA A 192 -0.28 -2.87 5.05
CA ALA A 192 -0.26 -1.60 5.77
C ALA A 192 -1.65 -0.94 5.85
N ALA A 193 -2.43 -0.97 4.76
CA ALA A 193 -3.73 -0.31 4.70
C ALA A 193 -4.84 -1.04 5.48
N GLY A 194 -4.77 -2.36 5.58
CA GLY A 194 -5.86 -3.21 6.09
C GLY A 194 -6.42 -2.82 7.45
N PRO A 195 -5.59 -2.57 8.48
CA PRO A 195 -6.09 -2.17 9.80
C PRO A 195 -6.89 -0.86 9.78
N ALA A 196 -6.51 0.10 8.93
CA ALA A 196 -7.28 1.32 8.73
C ALA A 196 -8.59 1.06 7.96
N MET A 197 -8.59 0.11 7.01
CA MET A 197 -9.82 -0.30 6.33
C MET A 197 -10.82 -0.97 7.29
N GLU A 198 -10.35 -1.74 8.26
CA GLU A 198 -11.23 -2.26 9.32
C GLU A 198 -11.85 -1.16 10.19
N LEU A 199 -11.11 -0.06 10.42
CA LEU A 199 -11.65 1.13 11.06
C LEU A 199 -12.73 1.80 10.19
N VAL A 200 -12.52 1.92 8.87
CA VAL A 200 -13.53 2.44 7.94
C VAL A 200 -14.81 1.60 8.01
N ILE A 201 -14.70 0.27 7.95
CA ILE A 201 -15.85 -0.65 7.98
C ILE A 201 -16.70 -0.48 9.25
N ALA A 202 -16.08 -0.12 10.37
CA ALA A 202 -16.80 0.11 11.62
C ALA A 202 -17.78 1.29 11.55
N TYR A 203 -17.53 2.28 10.69
CA TYR A 203 -18.39 3.46 10.50
C TYR A 203 -19.09 3.51 9.14
N GLN A 204 -18.61 2.74 8.17
CA GLN A 204 -19.18 2.60 6.83
C GLN A 204 -19.26 1.12 6.44
N PRO A 205 -20.20 0.35 7.04
CA PRO A 205 -20.33 -1.08 6.76
C PRO A 205 -20.68 -1.40 5.30
N SER A 206 -21.29 -0.46 4.57
CA SER A 206 -21.63 -0.62 3.16
C SER A 206 -20.50 -0.25 2.19
N ASN A 207 -19.33 0.19 2.67
CA ASN A 207 -18.19 0.51 1.82
C ASN A 207 -17.50 -0.76 1.33
N PHE A 208 -17.90 -1.26 0.16
CA PHE A 208 -17.40 -2.52 -0.40
C PHE A 208 -15.89 -2.50 -0.66
N MET A 209 -15.31 -1.35 -1.01
CA MET A 209 -13.87 -1.21 -1.27
C MET A 209 -13.06 -1.39 0.03
N ALA A 210 -13.50 -0.76 1.12
CA ALA A 210 -12.89 -0.97 2.43
C ALA A 210 -12.99 -2.44 2.87
N VAL A 211 -14.15 -3.08 2.66
CA VAL A 211 -14.35 -4.52 2.93
C VAL A 211 -13.40 -5.39 2.11
N TYR A 212 -13.22 -5.08 0.82
CA TYR A 212 -12.29 -5.78 -0.05
C TYR A 212 -10.84 -5.68 0.46
N HIS A 213 -10.32 -4.47 0.64
CA HIS A 213 -8.93 -4.26 1.07
C HIS A 213 -8.65 -4.86 2.45
N ALA A 214 -9.58 -4.71 3.41
CA ALA A 214 -9.46 -5.37 4.71
C ALA A 214 -9.44 -6.90 4.58
N GLY A 215 -10.25 -7.48 3.70
CA GLY A 215 -10.27 -8.92 3.42
C GLY A 215 -8.97 -9.42 2.78
N MET A 216 -8.46 -8.70 1.78
CA MET A 216 -7.19 -9.02 1.12
C MET A 216 -6.00 -8.88 2.07
N SER A 217 -6.00 -7.87 2.92
CA SER A 217 -5.02 -7.70 3.99
C SER A 217 -5.06 -8.83 5.01
N ALA A 218 -6.25 -9.22 5.46
CA ALA A 218 -6.42 -10.34 6.37
C ALA A 218 -5.90 -11.64 5.76
N HIS A 219 -6.16 -11.88 4.47
CA HIS A 219 -5.63 -13.02 3.73
C HIS A 219 -4.09 -13.03 3.73
N LYS A 220 -3.46 -11.92 3.33
CA LYS A 220 -2.00 -11.78 3.28
C LYS A 220 -1.33 -11.98 4.64
N ASN A 221 -1.99 -11.58 5.72
CA ASN A 221 -1.48 -11.71 7.09
C ASN A 221 -1.86 -13.05 7.77
N GLY A 222 -2.42 -14.02 7.03
CA GLY A 222 -2.79 -15.32 7.58
C GLY A 222 -3.98 -15.28 8.56
N ARG A 223 -4.74 -14.19 8.61
CA ARG A 223 -5.96 -14.07 9.43
C ARG A 223 -7.14 -14.73 8.71
N VAL A 224 -7.06 -16.05 8.59
CA VAL A 224 -7.90 -16.88 7.69
C VAL A 224 -9.39 -16.64 7.87
N GLU A 225 -9.91 -16.75 9.10
CA GLU A 225 -11.35 -16.57 9.37
C GLU A 225 -11.82 -15.15 9.01
N ARG A 226 -11.03 -14.14 9.39
CA ARG A 226 -11.35 -12.75 9.11
C ARG A 226 -11.37 -12.48 7.61
N ALA A 227 -10.39 -13.01 6.88
CA ALA A 227 -10.33 -12.91 5.43
C ALA A 227 -11.55 -13.57 4.78
N ARG A 228 -11.92 -14.78 5.22
CA ARG A 228 -13.09 -15.50 4.71
C ARG A 228 -14.38 -14.70 4.89
N THR A 229 -14.61 -14.16 6.08
CA THR A 229 -15.79 -13.35 6.38
C THR A 229 -15.86 -12.09 5.51
N LEU A 230 -14.77 -11.33 5.43
CA LEU A 230 -14.74 -10.07 4.70
C LEU A 230 -14.82 -10.26 3.19
N LEU A 231 -14.10 -11.22 2.62
CA LEU A 231 -14.11 -11.47 1.18
C LEU A 231 -15.45 -12.02 0.70
N ARG A 232 -16.11 -12.89 1.49
CA ARG A 232 -17.49 -13.33 1.18
C ARG A 232 -18.45 -12.15 1.19
N ARG A 233 -18.37 -11.30 2.21
CA ARG A 233 -19.18 -10.08 2.31
C ARG A 233 -18.95 -9.14 1.12
N PHE A 234 -17.70 -8.94 0.71
CA PHE A 234 -17.39 -8.17 -0.50
C PHE A 234 -18.09 -8.76 -1.73
N LEU A 235 -17.99 -10.08 -1.95
CA LEU A 235 -18.63 -10.74 -3.09
C LEU A 235 -20.17 -10.67 -3.08
N THR A 236 -20.78 -10.53 -1.90
CA THR A 236 -22.22 -10.25 -1.74
C THR A 236 -22.56 -8.81 -2.10
N MET A 237 -21.72 -7.84 -1.70
CA MET A 237 -21.96 -6.41 -1.93
C MET A 237 -21.61 -5.96 -3.36
N TYR A 238 -20.66 -6.65 -4.00
CA TYR A 238 -20.08 -6.28 -5.28
C TYR A 238 -20.40 -7.35 -6.34
N ASN A 239 -21.45 -7.09 -7.12
CA ASN A 239 -22.03 -8.02 -8.10
C ASN A 239 -21.60 -7.75 -9.54
N ASN A 240 -20.64 -6.86 -9.79
CA ASN A 240 -20.10 -6.62 -11.13
C ASN A 240 -19.44 -7.89 -11.68
N SER A 241 -19.77 -8.23 -12.92
CA SER A 241 -19.30 -9.44 -13.60
C SER A 241 -17.85 -9.29 -14.07
N ASN A 242 -16.99 -10.17 -13.57
CA ASN A 242 -15.65 -10.49 -14.08
C ASN A 242 -14.62 -9.35 -14.19
N ASP A 243 -14.48 -8.54 -13.15
CA ASP A 243 -13.32 -7.65 -13.03
C ASP A 243 -12.16 -8.28 -12.21
N GLY A 244 -11.04 -7.55 -12.17
CA GLY A 244 -9.86 -7.98 -11.43
C GLY A 244 -10.07 -8.08 -9.92
N TRP A 245 -10.97 -7.29 -9.34
CA TRP A 245 -11.21 -7.25 -7.88
C TRP A 245 -11.96 -8.50 -7.44
N ARG A 246 -13.07 -8.82 -8.12
CA ARG A 246 -13.87 -10.01 -7.88
C ARG A 246 -13.05 -11.27 -8.06
N SER A 247 -12.28 -11.36 -9.16
CA SER A 247 -11.43 -12.51 -9.46
C SER A 247 -10.36 -12.73 -8.38
N ARG A 248 -9.75 -11.66 -7.85
CA ARG A 248 -8.75 -11.75 -6.77
C ARG A 248 -9.36 -12.23 -5.46
N ALA A 249 -10.54 -11.72 -5.09
CA ALA A 249 -11.24 -12.15 -3.88
C ALA A 249 -11.63 -13.64 -3.95
N GLN A 250 -12.12 -14.09 -5.11
CA GLN A 250 -12.46 -15.51 -5.33
C GLN A 250 -11.23 -16.42 -5.22
N ARG A 251 -10.09 -16.02 -5.82
CA ARG A 251 -8.83 -16.78 -5.68
C ARG A 251 -8.37 -16.88 -4.23
N ALA A 252 -8.36 -15.78 -3.50
CA ALA A 252 -7.98 -15.78 -2.08
C ALA A 252 -8.89 -16.71 -1.25
N LEU A 253 -10.20 -16.74 -1.53
CA LEU A 253 -11.13 -17.68 -0.88
C LEU A 253 -10.86 -19.14 -1.26
N ALA A 254 -10.50 -19.42 -2.52
CA ALA A 254 -10.13 -20.76 -2.97
C ALA A 254 -8.84 -21.25 -2.29
N GLU A 255 -7.83 -20.37 -2.15
CA GLU A 255 -6.59 -20.66 -1.43
C GLU A 255 -6.85 -20.97 0.05
N ILE A 256 -7.72 -20.20 0.71
CA ILE A 256 -8.17 -20.48 2.09
C ILE A 256 -8.81 -21.87 2.19
N ALA A 257 -9.69 -22.22 1.24
CA ALA A 257 -10.38 -23.51 1.25
C ALA A 257 -9.42 -24.69 1.03
N ALA A 258 -8.42 -24.53 0.15
CA ALA A 258 -7.43 -25.57 -0.12
C ALA A 258 -6.55 -25.89 1.08
N ARG A 259 -6.22 -24.89 1.92
CA ARG A 259 -5.40 -25.06 3.14
C ARG A 259 -6.16 -25.64 4.33
N SER A 260 -7.49 -25.71 4.25
CA SER A 260 -8.35 -26.23 5.33
C SER A 260 -8.71 -27.71 5.16
N LYS A 261 -8.14 -28.37 4.13
CA LYS A 261 -8.27 -29.80 3.86
C LYS A 261 -7.00 -30.50 4.29
#